data_AF-A0A2S9GZU3-F1
#
_entry.id   AF-A0A2S9GZU3-F1
#
_cell.length_a   1.000
_cell.length_b   1.000
_cell.length_c   1.000
_cell.angle_alpha   90.00
_cell.angle_beta   90.00
_cell.angle_gamma   90.00
#
_symmetry.space_group_name_H-M   'P 1'
#
loop_
_entity.id
_entity.type
_entity.pdbx_description
1 polymer ?
#
loop_
_entity_poly.entity_id
_entity_poly.type
_entity_poly.pdbx_seq_one_letter_code
_entity_poly.pdbx_strand_id
1 'polypeptide(L)'
;MKNSALSKLFSCTARLIVLLSFPLSAFAIGGPPLVTDDPDTPGDGHWEINLATISQRTAYGYAVAAPDADINYGVGEHIQLKADIPWTFAQQPGEGWKSGPGFANYGVKWRFIDEEDAGFSVSTYPQYEHSLSSSSITRGIAPSGGQFFLPLEVSTKMNEFDLDMEVGRNFVQGNPNQWEAGFVIGHECVKDVECLAEIHETLTDRFSGNASSTQTLLNLGLNWKLTESMTLLAAAGREFGKQSNSQIYSLFYLGIQITR
;
A
#
# COMPACT_ATOMS: atom_id res chain seq x y z
N MET A 1 -20.30 -25.22 -76.46
CA MET A 1 -21.31 -24.27 -75.95
C MET A 1 -21.17 -24.21 -74.42
N LYS A 2 -20.74 -23.05 -73.88
CA LYS A 2 -20.90 -22.49 -72.50
C LYS A 2 -20.64 -23.41 -71.28
N ASN A 3 -19.99 -23.07 -70.17
CA ASN A 3 -19.18 -21.96 -69.62
C ASN A 3 -18.74 -22.44 -68.20
N SER A 4 -17.55 -22.03 -67.72
CA SER A 4 -17.11 -21.74 -66.31
C SER A 4 -17.50 -22.67 -65.14
N ALA A 5 -16.72 -22.92 -64.07
CA ALA A 5 -15.71 -22.17 -63.31
C ALA A 5 -14.94 -23.19 -62.42
N LEU A 6 -13.62 -23.18 -62.30
CA LEU A 6 -12.76 -22.40 -61.37
C LEU A 6 -12.91 -22.70 -59.86
N SER A 7 -11.74 -23.03 -59.26
CA SER A 7 -11.33 -22.85 -57.85
C SER A 7 -11.77 -23.94 -56.85
N LYS A 8 -10.98 -24.42 -55.86
CA LYS A 8 -9.68 -24.02 -55.29
C LYS A 8 -9.16 -25.19 -54.42
N LEU A 9 -7.85 -25.48 -54.50
CA LEU A 9 -7.07 -26.08 -53.40
C LEU A 9 -7.22 -25.21 -52.15
N PHE A 10 -7.36 -25.79 -50.95
CA PHE A 10 -6.77 -25.19 -49.75
C PHE A 10 -6.31 -26.25 -48.74
N SER A 11 -5.03 -26.12 -48.44
CA SER A 11 -4.18 -26.90 -47.56
C SER A 11 -4.60 -26.80 -46.10
N CYS A 12 -4.71 -27.94 -45.41
CA CYS A 12 -4.72 -28.03 -43.95
C CYS A 12 -3.31 -27.73 -43.42
N THR A 13 -3.07 -26.49 -43.03
CA THR A 13 -1.97 -26.14 -42.12
C THR A 13 -2.58 -25.72 -40.79
N ALA A 14 -2.57 -26.62 -39.81
CA ALA A 14 -2.85 -26.30 -38.42
C ALA A 14 -1.72 -25.41 -37.89
N ARG A 15 -2.02 -24.15 -37.58
CA ARG A 15 -1.11 -23.28 -36.81
C ARG A 15 -1.37 -23.53 -35.33
N LEU A 16 -0.37 -24.07 -34.66
CA LEU A 16 -0.28 -24.13 -33.20
C LEU A 16 -0.10 -22.70 -32.69
N ILE A 17 -1.14 -22.12 -32.09
CA ILE A 17 -1.04 -20.85 -31.37
C ILE A 17 -0.57 -21.21 -29.97
N VAL A 18 0.72 -21.03 -29.70
CA VAL A 18 1.25 -20.97 -28.34
C VAL A 18 0.86 -19.60 -27.80
N LEU A 19 -0.20 -19.55 -27.00
CA LEU A 19 -0.48 -18.41 -26.13
C LEU A 19 0.61 -18.40 -25.06
N LEU A 20 1.64 -17.60 -25.27
CA LEU A 20 2.47 -17.08 -24.19
C LEU A 20 1.56 -16.16 -23.38
N SER A 21 0.96 -16.70 -22.32
CA SER A 21 0.45 -15.92 -21.20
C SER A 21 1.65 -15.20 -20.57
N PHE A 22 1.94 -14.00 -21.07
CA PHE A 22 2.68 -13.03 -20.27
C PHE A 22 1.77 -12.69 -19.10
N PRO A 23 2.21 -12.86 -17.84
CA PRO A 23 1.48 -12.27 -16.74
C PRO A 23 1.38 -10.77 -17.04
N LEU A 24 0.15 -10.28 -17.20
CA LEU A 24 -0.10 -8.86 -17.01
C LEU A 24 0.35 -8.64 -15.57
N SER A 25 1.48 -7.96 -15.38
CA SER A 25 1.78 -7.37 -14.09
C SER A 25 0.59 -6.47 -13.78
N ALA A 26 -0.35 -6.96 -12.98
CA ALA A 26 -1.23 -6.09 -12.25
C ALA A 26 -0.28 -5.20 -11.46
N PHE A 27 -0.22 -3.92 -11.84
CA PHE A 27 0.41 -2.95 -11.01
C PHE A 27 -0.49 -2.85 -9.78
N ALA A 28 0.00 -3.39 -8.67
CA ALA A 28 -0.50 -3.09 -7.34
C ALA A 28 -0.46 -1.56 -7.18
N ILE A 29 -1.61 -0.92 -7.03
CA ILE A 29 -1.71 0.54 -6.90
C ILE A 29 -1.95 0.97 -5.44
N GLY A 30 -2.32 0.01 -4.59
CA GLY A 30 -2.35 0.14 -3.14
C GLY A 30 -0.98 -0.15 -2.54
N GLY A 31 -0.89 0.03 -1.22
CA GLY A 31 0.39 0.01 -0.52
C GLY A 31 1.24 1.24 -0.88
N PRO A 32 2.57 1.19 -0.67
CA PRO A 32 3.42 2.37 -0.88
C PRO A 32 3.31 2.93 -2.32
N PRO A 33 3.13 4.25 -2.50
CA PRO A 33 3.29 5.34 -1.53
C PRO A 33 2.01 5.76 -0.77
N LEU A 34 0.91 5.02 -0.93
CA LEU A 34 -0.38 5.25 -0.28
C LEU A 34 -0.48 4.51 1.06
N VAL A 35 -1.57 4.74 1.80
CA VAL A 35 -1.84 4.10 3.10
C VAL A 35 -2.70 2.85 2.93
N THR A 36 -3.69 2.92 2.05
CA THR A 36 -4.62 1.85 1.69
C THR A 36 -3.88 0.78 0.91
N ASP A 37 -3.96 -0.48 1.37
CA ASP A 37 -3.30 -1.61 0.73
C ASP A 37 -4.19 -2.30 -0.33
N ASP A 38 -3.58 -3.18 -1.13
CA ASP A 38 -4.24 -3.96 -2.16
C ASP A 38 -3.96 -5.47 -2.03
N PRO A 39 -4.70 -6.35 -2.73
CA PRO A 39 -4.53 -7.79 -2.59
C PRO A 39 -3.27 -8.40 -3.21
N ASP A 40 -2.47 -7.66 -3.97
CA ASP A 40 -1.34 -8.23 -4.68
C ASP A 40 -0.22 -8.68 -3.74
N THR A 41 0.57 -9.63 -4.26
CA THR A 41 1.71 -10.22 -3.56
C THR A 41 2.91 -10.28 -4.52
N PRO A 42 4.17 -10.33 -4.02
CA PRO A 42 5.35 -10.33 -4.88
C PRO A 42 5.45 -11.52 -5.84
N GLY A 43 4.77 -12.64 -5.57
CA GLY A 43 4.90 -13.90 -6.31
C GLY A 43 5.99 -14.82 -5.78
N ASP A 44 6.02 -16.09 -6.22
CA ASP A 44 6.81 -17.14 -5.56
C ASP A 44 8.31 -16.84 -5.57
N GLY A 45 8.89 -16.66 -4.38
CA GLY A 45 10.32 -16.43 -4.21
C GLY A 45 10.81 -15.03 -4.61
N HIS A 46 9.89 -14.13 -4.97
CA HIS A 46 10.22 -12.76 -5.36
C HIS A 46 10.30 -11.83 -4.15
N TRP A 47 11.15 -10.82 -4.30
CA TRP A 47 11.36 -9.77 -3.32
C TRP A 47 10.86 -8.44 -3.86
N GLU A 48 10.18 -7.69 -3.00
CA GLU A 48 9.91 -6.26 -3.22
C GLU A 48 10.44 -5.47 -2.03
N ILE A 49 11.32 -4.51 -2.30
CA ILE A 49 11.97 -3.69 -1.28
C ILE A 49 11.71 -2.22 -1.56
N ASN A 50 11.02 -1.56 -0.65
CA ASN A 50 10.74 -0.14 -0.66
C ASN A 50 11.70 0.56 0.31
N LEU A 51 12.50 1.49 -0.21
CA LEU A 51 13.33 2.40 0.61
C LEU A 51 12.82 3.82 0.45
N ALA A 52 12.30 4.38 1.54
CA ALA A 52 11.60 5.64 1.49
C ALA A 52 12.05 6.66 2.53
N THR A 53 11.64 7.90 2.29
CA THR A 53 11.53 8.95 3.29
C THR A 53 10.06 9.30 3.44
N ILE A 54 9.53 9.12 4.65
CA ILE A 54 8.15 9.43 4.99
C ILE A 54 8.15 10.57 5.99
N SER A 55 7.47 11.67 5.69
CA SER A 55 7.39 12.86 6.55
C SER A 55 5.95 13.14 6.93
N GLN A 56 5.70 13.21 8.23
CA GLN A 56 4.42 13.52 8.82
C GLN A 56 4.53 14.76 9.71
N ARG A 57 3.58 15.67 9.56
CA ARG A 57 3.40 16.79 10.48
C ARG A 57 2.04 16.71 11.15
N THR A 58 2.02 16.85 12.47
CA THR A 58 0.79 17.01 13.25
C THR A 58 0.79 18.35 14.00
N ALA A 59 -0.25 18.59 14.81
CA ALA A 59 -0.22 19.70 15.76
C ALA A 59 0.88 19.56 16.82
N TYR A 60 1.36 18.33 17.07
CA TYR A 60 2.29 17.98 18.14
C TYR A 60 3.72 17.74 17.67
N GLY A 61 4.03 18.00 16.40
CA GLY A 61 5.40 17.94 15.93
C GLY A 61 5.57 17.43 14.51
N TYR A 62 6.81 17.08 14.22
CA TYR A 62 7.24 16.44 12.98
C TYR A 62 7.81 15.06 13.28
N ALA A 63 7.51 14.10 12.41
CA ALA A 63 8.14 12.80 12.37
C ALA A 63 8.61 12.55 10.93
N VAL A 64 9.86 12.11 10.78
CA VAL A 64 10.45 11.77 9.48
C VAL A 64 11.10 10.39 9.60
N ALA A 65 10.56 9.38 8.93
CA ALA A 65 11.22 8.09 8.76
C ALA A 65 12.20 8.19 7.58
N ALA A 66 13.49 7.99 7.82
CA ALA A 66 14.55 8.07 6.82
C ALA A 66 15.83 7.32 7.27
N PRO A 67 16.16 6.16 6.68
CA PRO A 67 15.30 5.41 5.77
C PRO A 67 14.10 4.80 6.50
N ASP A 68 13.02 4.67 5.76
CA ASP A 68 11.97 3.68 5.96
C ASP A 68 12.28 2.48 5.05
N ALA A 69 12.24 1.27 5.60
CA ALA A 69 12.64 0.06 4.89
C ALA A 69 11.55 -0.99 5.00
N ASP A 70 10.68 -1.01 4.00
CA ASP A 70 9.58 -1.97 3.85
C ASP A 70 10.00 -3.10 2.90
N ILE A 71 10.08 -4.30 3.45
CA ILE A 71 10.64 -5.50 2.80
C ILE A 71 9.53 -6.55 2.71
N ASN A 72 9.23 -6.95 1.48
CA ASN A 72 8.19 -7.91 1.15
C ASN A 72 8.79 -9.12 0.43
N TYR A 73 8.34 -10.31 0.82
CA TYR A 73 8.76 -11.58 0.23
C TYR A 73 7.57 -12.47 -0.08
N GLY A 74 7.50 -12.98 -1.30
CA GLY A 74 6.44 -13.89 -1.74
C GLY A 74 6.73 -15.35 -1.41
N VAL A 75 5.73 -16.04 -0.85
CA VAL A 75 5.73 -17.48 -0.56
C VAL A 75 4.64 -18.14 -1.40
N GLY A 76 5.01 -18.74 -2.54
CA GLY A 76 4.03 -19.07 -3.57
C GLY A 76 3.40 -17.80 -4.18
N GLU A 77 2.32 -17.98 -4.94
CA GLU A 77 1.65 -16.89 -5.68
C GLU A 77 0.62 -16.10 -4.84
N HIS A 78 0.40 -16.47 -3.58
CA HIS A 78 -0.76 -16.00 -2.79
C HIS A 78 -0.39 -15.45 -1.42
N ILE A 79 0.86 -15.58 -0.98
CA ILE A 79 1.28 -15.17 0.37
C ILE A 79 2.43 -14.18 0.27
N GLN A 80 2.32 -13.09 1.01
CA GLN A 80 3.41 -12.13 1.23
C GLN A 80 3.77 -12.10 2.71
N LEU A 81 5.07 -12.07 2.99
CA LEU A 81 5.61 -11.76 4.32
C LEU A 81 6.19 -10.35 4.29
N LYS A 82 5.86 -9.52 5.27
CA LYS A 82 6.35 -8.14 5.39
C LYS A 82 7.16 -7.93 6.67
N ALA A 83 8.22 -7.13 6.53
CA ALA A 83 8.88 -6.44 7.62
C ALA A 83 9.17 -4.99 7.21
N ASP A 84 8.63 -4.04 7.94
CA ASP A 84 8.86 -2.60 7.79
C ASP A 84 9.52 -2.04 9.06
N ILE A 85 10.69 -1.43 8.86
CA ILE A 85 11.58 -0.97 9.94
C ILE A 85 12.02 0.47 9.67
N PRO A 86 11.30 1.47 10.22
CA PRO A 86 11.68 2.87 10.09
C PRO A 86 12.83 3.27 11.02
N TRP A 87 13.75 4.11 10.53
CA TRP A 87 14.57 4.98 11.38
C TRP A 87 13.96 6.37 11.46
N THR A 88 13.42 6.74 12.60
CA THR A 88 12.60 7.95 12.75
C THR A 88 13.37 9.09 13.40
N PHE A 89 13.26 10.28 12.80
CA PHE A 89 13.61 11.57 13.38
C PHE A 89 12.32 12.25 13.85
N ALA A 90 12.22 12.55 15.15
CA ALA A 90 11.05 13.18 15.74
C ALA A 90 11.42 14.52 16.37
N GLN A 91 10.52 15.49 16.25
CA GLN A 91 10.60 16.79 16.92
C GLN A 91 9.25 17.18 17.48
N GLN A 92 9.17 17.34 18.80
CA GLN A 92 8.00 17.89 19.48
C GLN A 92 8.18 19.40 19.74
N PRO A 93 7.09 20.18 19.89
CA PRO A 93 7.14 21.60 20.21
C PRO A 93 8.01 21.90 21.44
N GLY A 94 8.98 22.81 21.26
CA GLY A 94 9.89 23.22 22.34
C GLY A 94 11.07 22.27 22.58
N GLU A 95 11.18 21.18 21.82
CA GLU A 95 12.31 20.23 21.92
C GLU A 95 13.20 20.26 20.67
N GLY A 96 14.44 19.78 20.83
CA GLY A 96 15.32 19.47 19.70
C GLY A 96 14.95 18.17 18.99
N TRP A 97 15.50 17.96 17.80
CA TRP A 97 15.35 16.70 17.06
C TRP A 97 15.95 15.53 17.84
N LYS A 98 15.24 14.41 17.82
CA LYS A 98 15.65 13.12 18.39
C LYS A 98 15.55 12.06 17.30
N SER A 99 16.39 11.02 17.38
CA SER A 99 16.33 9.92 16.42
C SER A 99 16.54 8.55 17.04
N GLY A 100 15.97 7.53 16.40
CA GLY A 100 16.08 6.12 16.78
C GLY A 100 15.14 5.24 15.95
N PRO A 101 15.13 3.93 16.21
CA PRO A 101 14.17 3.02 15.59
C PRO A 101 12.74 3.48 15.87
N GLY A 102 11.91 3.49 14.83
CA GLY A 102 10.50 3.85 14.89
C GLY A 102 9.62 2.67 15.28
N PHE A 103 8.36 2.74 14.84
CA PHE A 103 7.34 1.71 15.06
C PHE A 103 7.45 0.70 13.93
N ALA A 104 7.95 -0.49 14.22
CA ALA A 104 8.16 -1.52 13.21
C ALA A 104 6.86 -2.26 12.95
N ASN A 105 6.60 -2.62 11.69
CA ASN A 105 5.43 -3.35 11.23
C ASN A 105 5.83 -4.71 10.66
N TYR A 106 5.08 -5.75 11.02
CA TYR A 106 5.24 -7.09 10.48
C TYR A 106 3.88 -7.62 10.05
N GLY A 107 3.81 -8.22 8.86
CA GLY A 107 2.53 -8.66 8.30
C GLY A 107 2.62 -9.97 7.53
N VAL A 108 1.47 -10.62 7.38
CA VAL A 108 1.29 -11.76 6.48
C VAL A 108 0.07 -11.49 5.63
N LYS A 109 0.26 -11.24 4.33
CA LYS A 109 -0.86 -11.09 3.39
C LYS A 109 -1.20 -12.46 2.82
N TRP A 110 -2.49 -12.73 2.66
CA TRP A 110 -2.98 -13.90 1.94
C TRP A 110 -4.07 -13.50 0.95
N ARG A 111 -3.76 -13.60 -0.34
CA ARG A 111 -4.73 -13.47 -1.45
C ARG A 111 -5.44 -14.81 -1.64
N PHE A 112 -6.74 -14.83 -1.38
CA PHE A 112 -7.56 -16.03 -1.42
C PHE A 112 -8.62 -16.02 -2.54
N ILE A 113 -8.74 -14.90 -3.26
CA ILE A 113 -9.44 -14.81 -4.54
C ILE A 113 -8.51 -14.06 -5.50
N ASP A 114 -8.33 -14.61 -6.70
CA ASP A 114 -7.49 -14.01 -7.74
C ASP A 114 -8.36 -13.39 -8.84
N GLU A 115 -7.91 -12.25 -9.37
CA GLU A 115 -8.58 -11.54 -10.46
C GLU A 115 -8.84 -12.43 -11.68
N GLU A 116 -7.89 -13.31 -12.01
CA GLU A 116 -8.01 -14.22 -13.16
C GLU A 116 -9.25 -15.14 -13.07
N ASP A 117 -9.66 -15.50 -11.86
CA ASP A 117 -10.79 -16.41 -11.62
C ASP A 117 -12.13 -15.68 -11.48
N ALA A 118 -12.14 -14.46 -10.93
CA ALA A 118 -13.36 -13.78 -10.49
C ALA A 118 -13.57 -12.37 -11.09
N GLY A 119 -12.58 -11.80 -11.77
CA GLY A 119 -12.57 -10.40 -12.23
C GLY A 119 -12.26 -9.38 -11.13
N PHE A 120 -11.88 -9.85 -9.94
CA PHE A 120 -11.41 -9.05 -8.80
C PHE A 120 -10.54 -9.95 -7.91
N SER A 121 -9.59 -9.35 -7.18
CA SER A 121 -8.81 -10.05 -6.16
C SER A 121 -9.31 -9.73 -4.76
N VAL A 122 -9.13 -10.65 -3.82
CA VAL A 122 -9.43 -10.45 -2.40
C VAL A 122 -8.36 -11.08 -1.53
N SER A 123 -7.95 -10.35 -0.50
CA SER A 123 -6.97 -10.78 0.49
C SER A 123 -7.37 -10.36 1.90
N THR A 124 -6.63 -10.89 2.86
CA THR A 124 -6.51 -10.32 4.19
C THR A 124 -5.05 -10.11 4.50
N TYR A 125 -4.74 -9.04 5.23
CA TYR A 125 -3.38 -8.70 5.60
C TYR A 125 -3.25 -8.40 7.09
N PRO A 126 -3.32 -9.41 7.98
CA PRO A 126 -3.03 -9.21 9.39
C PRO A 126 -1.63 -8.60 9.59
N GLN A 127 -1.56 -7.46 10.29
CA GLN A 127 -0.33 -6.75 10.58
C GLN A 127 -0.20 -6.49 12.08
N TYR A 128 1.03 -6.54 12.60
CA TYR A 128 1.34 -6.19 13.97
C TYR A 128 2.47 -5.16 14.00
N GLU A 129 2.22 -4.06 14.71
CA GLU A 129 3.20 -3.01 14.89
C GLU A 129 3.62 -2.87 16.34
N HIS A 130 4.93 -2.66 16.56
CA HIS A 130 5.47 -2.38 17.88
C HIS A 130 6.75 -1.55 17.84
N SER A 131 7.05 -0.89 18.96
CA SER A 131 8.31 -0.17 19.14
C SER A 131 9.46 -1.12 19.46
N LEU A 132 10.52 -1.10 18.64
CA LEU A 132 11.71 -1.94 18.81
C LEU A 132 12.62 -1.51 19.98
N SER A 133 12.41 -0.31 20.55
CA SER A 133 13.32 0.29 21.53
C SER A 133 12.58 1.03 22.64
N SER A 134 12.79 0.62 23.89
CA SER A 134 12.28 1.34 25.07
C SER A 134 12.87 2.76 25.17
N SER A 135 14.07 2.99 24.63
CA SER A 135 14.67 4.32 24.55
C SER A 135 13.93 5.21 23.55
N SER A 136 13.49 4.66 22.41
CA SER A 136 12.65 5.39 21.44
C SER A 136 11.32 5.80 22.08
N ILE A 137 10.69 4.90 22.83
CA ILE A 137 9.46 5.18 23.58
C ILE A 137 9.68 6.32 24.59
N THR A 138 10.66 6.17 25.48
CA THR A 138 10.93 7.14 26.56
C THR A 138 11.28 8.53 26.02
N ARG A 139 11.91 8.60 24.84
CA ARG A 139 12.28 9.85 24.18
C ARG A 139 11.18 10.45 23.31
N GLY A 140 10.06 9.75 23.11
CA GLY A 140 8.93 10.20 22.28
C GLY A 140 9.16 10.08 20.78
N ILE A 141 10.03 9.16 20.35
CA ILE A 141 10.30 8.86 18.93
C ILE A 141 9.27 7.86 18.36
N ALA A 142 8.87 6.89 19.17
CA ALA A 142 7.92 5.85 18.79
C ALA A 142 6.88 5.66 19.91
N PRO A 143 5.65 5.23 19.60
CA PRO A 143 4.59 5.09 20.59
C PRO A 143 4.87 3.90 21.54
N SER A 144 4.28 3.94 22.73
CA SER A 144 4.28 2.78 23.64
C SER A 144 3.17 1.79 23.28
N GLY A 145 3.40 0.51 23.57
CA GLY A 145 2.45 -0.56 23.25
C GLY A 145 2.63 -1.09 21.84
N GLY A 146 1.72 -1.95 21.40
CA GLY A 146 1.62 -2.39 20.02
C GLY A 146 0.20 -2.23 19.49
N GLN A 147 0.05 -2.39 18.18
CA GLN A 147 -1.24 -2.43 17.52
C GLN A 147 -1.34 -3.61 16.55
N PHE A 148 -2.53 -4.17 16.42
CA PHE A 148 -2.82 -5.27 15.52
C PHE A 148 -3.92 -4.85 14.56
N PHE A 149 -3.61 -4.82 13.28
CA PHE A 149 -4.55 -4.47 12.23
C PHE A 149 -5.01 -5.73 11.49
N LEU A 150 -6.32 -5.86 11.29
CA LEU A 150 -6.93 -6.95 10.55
C LEU A 150 -7.84 -6.39 9.45
N PRO A 151 -7.32 -6.26 8.22
CA PRO A 151 -8.07 -5.79 7.06
C PRO A 151 -8.58 -6.93 6.17
N LEU A 152 -9.56 -6.57 5.36
CA LEU A 152 -9.89 -7.21 4.09
C LEU A 152 -9.61 -6.21 2.97
N GLU A 153 -8.94 -6.66 1.93
CA GLU A 153 -8.61 -5.84 0.76
C GLU A 153 -9.29 -6.43 -0.48
N VAL A 154 -9.69 -5.58 -1.41
CA VAL A 154 -10.31 -5.94 -2.69
C VAL A 154 -9.73 -5.06 -3.79
N SER A 155 -9.31 -5.66 -4.89
CA SER A 155 -8.89 -4.94 -6.10
C SER A 155 -9.68 -5.40 -7.32
N THR A 156 -9.91 -4.49 -8.26
CA THR A 156 -10.53 -4.80 -9.55
C THR A 156 -10.13 -3.78 -10.59
N LYS A 157 -10.19 -4.18 -11.87
CA LYS A 157 -9.92 -3.30 -13.00
C LYS A 157 -11.22 -2.87 -13.66
N MET A 158 -11.36 -1.56 -13.87
CA MET A 158 -12.50 -0.97 -14.58
C MET A 158 -12.03 -0.10 -15.73
N ASN A 159 -12.05 -0.66 -16.94
CA ASN A 159 -11.51 -0.06 -18.16
C ASN A 159 -10.01 0.21 -18.04
N GLU A 160 -9.64 1.48 -17.94
CA GLU A 160 -8.26 1.99 -17.84
C GLU A 160 -7.88 2.36 -16.40
N PHE A 161 -8.76 2.06 -15.44
CA PHE A 161 -8.56 2.37 -14.03
C PHE A 161 -8.40 1.10 -13.21
N ASP A 162 -7.42 1.13 -12.33
CA ASP A 162 -7.23 0.18 -11.25
C ASP A 162 -7.91 0.74 -9.99
N LEU A 163 -8.64 -0.10 -9.27
CA LEU A 163 -9.47 0.28 -8.13
C LEU A 163 -9.20 -0.64 -6.94
N ASP A 164 -8.79 -0.08 -5.82
CA ASP A 164 -8.54 -0.83 -4.59
C ASP A 164 -9.38 -0.32 -3.44
N MET A 165 -9.76 -1.24 -2.56
CA MET A 165 -10.56 -1.01 -1.37
C MET A 165 -9.99 -1.79 -0.20
N GLU A 166 -9.91 -1.15 0.95
CA GLU A 166 -9.51 -1.79 2.20
C GLU A 166 -10.53 -1.47 3.29
N VAL A 167 -10.84 -2.43 4.14
CA VAL A 167 -11.57 -2.18 5.38
C VAL A 167 -11.07 -3.08 6.48
N GLY A 168 -10.77 -2.52 7.65
CA GLY A 168 -10.16 -3.26 8.72
C GLY A 168 -10.44 -2.74 10.11
N ARG A 169 -10.13 -3.60 11.08
CA ARG A 169 -10.20 -3.27 12.50
C ARG A 169 -8.78 -3.20 13.06
N ASN A 170 -8.44 -2.06 13.65
CA ASN A 170 -7.18 -1.85 14.34
C ASN A 170 -7.36 -1.90 15.85
N PHE A 171 -6.65 -2.83 16.49
CA PHE A 171 -6.66 -3.05 17.93
C PHE A 171 -5.44 -2.40 18.55
N VAL A 172 -5.63 -1.29 19.27
CA VAL A 172 -4.53 -0.44 19.75
C VAL A 172 -4.33 -0.64 21.25
N GLN A 173 -3.15 -1.09 21.66
CA GLN A 173 -2.89 -1.33 23.08
C GLN A 173 -2.85 -0.03 23.88
N GLY A 174 -3.68 0.06 24.93
CA GLY A 174 -3.72 1.22 25.83
C GLY A 174 -4.44 2.45 25.26
N ASN A 175 -5.02 2.34 24.06
CA ASN A 175 -5.77 3.40 23.38
C ASN A 175 -7.10 2.84 22.83
N PRO A 176 -8.06 3.69 22.41
CA PRO A 176 -9.22 3.23 21.68
C PRO A 176 -8.84 2.46 20.41
N ASN A 177 -9.56 1.38 20.15
CA ASN A 177 -9.51 0.68 18.87
C ASN A 177 -10.07 1.57 17.75
N GLN A 178 -9.71 1.25 16.51
CA GLN A 178 -10.07 2.03 15.35
C GLN A 178 -10.68 1.14 14.26
N TRP A 179 -11.60 1.70 13.48
CA TRP A 179 -11.96 1.17 12.17
C TRP A 179 -11.23 1.99 11.12
N GLU A 180 -10.71 1.31 10.11
CA GLU A 180 -10.01 1.92 8.98
C GLU A 180 -10.69 1.47 7.69
N ALA A 181 -10.83 2.40 6.73
CA ALA A 181 -11.40 2.12 5.43
C ALA A 181 -10.75 3.01 4.37
N GLY A 182 -10.26 2.40 3.29
CA GLY A 182 -9.54 3.07 2.21
C GLY A 182 -10.16 2.79 0.85
N PHE A 183 -10.01 3.75 -0.06
CA PHE A 183 -10.31 3.60 -1.48
C PHE A 183 -9.22 4.28 -2.30
N VAL A 184 -8.69 3.56 -3.28
CA VAL A 184 -7.67 4.04 -4.21
C VAL A 184 -8.18 3.92 -5.64
N ILE A 185 -7.85 4.93 -6.45
CA ILE A 185 -7.95 4.86 -7.90
C ILE A 185 -6.59 5.15 -8.52
N GLY A 186 -6.18 4.31 -9.45
CA GLY A 186 -4.94 4.40 -10.20
C GLY A 186 -5.21 4.46 -11.69
N HIS A 187 -4.37 5.19 -12.42
CA HIS A 187 -4.44 5.28 -13.88
C HIS A 187 -3.09 5.68 -14.47
N GLU A 188 -2.70 5.06 -15.58
CA GLU A 188 -1.56 5.48 -16.38
C GLU A 188 -1.81 6.86 -17.03
N CYS A 189 -1.39 7.92 -16.35
CA CYS A 189 -1.64 9.30 -16.79
C CYS A 189 -0.70 9.74 -17.92
N VAL A 190 0.53 9.21 -17.95
CA VAL A 190 1.45 9.27 -19.07
C VAL A 190 2.27 7.98 -19.11
N LYS A 191 2.91 7.70 -20.25
CA LYS A 191 3.71 6.49 -20.40
C LYS A 191 4.68 6.28 -19.24
N ASP A 192 4.65 5.08 -18.65
CA ASP A 192 5.50 4.63 -17.53
C ASP A 192 5.26 5.39 -16.21
N VAL A 193 4.20 6.22 -16.12
CA VAL A 193 3.81 6.95 -14.92
C VAL A 193 2.33 6.70 -14.62
N GLU A 194 2.10 6.06 -13.48
CA GLU A 194 0.79 5.85 -12.92
C GLU A 194 0.50 6.94 -11.88
N CYS A 195 -0.64 7.59 -12.03
CA CYS A 195 -1.14 8.61 -11.11
C CYS A 195 -2.17 7.98 -10.17
N LEU A 196 -2.05 8.26 -8.88
CA LEU A 196 -2.87 7.66 -7.83
C LEU A 196 -3.64 8.72 -7.06
N ALA A 197 -4.86 8.37 -6.62
CA ALA A 197 -5.62 9.16 -5.67
C ALA A 197 -6.26 8.27 -4.61
N GLU A 198 -6.18 8.71 -3.36
CA GLU A 198 -6.64 7.96 -2.19
C GLU A 198 -7.57 8.81 -1.32
N ILE A 199 -8.61 8.16 -0.82
CA ILE A 199 -9.40 8.59 0.33
C ILE A 199 -9.32 7.50 1.37
N HIS A 200 -8.83 7.84 2.56
CA HIS A 200 -8.72 6.90 3.67
C HIS A 200 -9.37 7.48 4.94
N GLU A 201 -10.22 6.70 5.60
CA GLU A 201 -10.93 7.08 6.81
C GLU A 201 -10.45 6.28 8.01
N THR A 202 -10.13 6.97 9.10
CA THR A 202 -9.85 6.37 10.41
C THR A 202 -10.90 6.83 11.41
N LEU A 203 -11.73 5.89 11.86
CA LEU A 203 -12.73 6.09 12.90
C LEU A 203 -12.20 5.53 14.24
N THR A 204 -11.92 6.43 15.17
CA THR A 204 -11.47 6.07 16.52
C THR A 204 -12.68 5.91 17.47
N ASP A 205 -12.72 4.77 18.16
CA ASP A 205 -13.77 4.46 19.13
C ASP A 205 -13.81 5.45 20.30
N ARG A 206 -14.96 5.47 21.00
CA ARG A 206 -15.07 6.20 22.27
C ARG A 206 -14.15 5.59 23.32
N PHE A 207 -13.46 6.44 24.08
CA PHE A 207 -12.58 5.99 25.16
C PHE A 207 -12.49 7.01 26.28
N SER A 208 -12.57 6.55 27.53
CA SER A 208 -12.34 7.36 28.74
C SER A 208 -13.09 8.71 28.75
N GLY A 209 -14.35 8.73 28.31
CA GLY A 209 -15.19 9.94 28.29
C GLY A 209 -15.03 10.82 27.04
N ASN A 210 -14.08 10.52 26.14
CA ASN A 210 -13.97 11.18 24.85
C ASN A 210 -14.97 10.59 23.85
N ALA A 211 -15.60 11.47 23.06
CA ALA A 211 -16.42 11.07 21.92
C ALA A 211 -15.56 10.45 20.82
N SER A 212 -16.17 9.58 20.01
CA SER A 212 -15.55 9.04 18.81
C SER A 212 -15.14 10.16 17.87
N SER A 213 -14.09 9.93 17.09
CA SER A 213 -13.57 10.89 16.12
C SER A 213 -13.25 10.21 14.81
N THR A 214 -13.45 10.94 13.72
CA THR A 214 -13.09 10.52 12.37
C THR A 214 -12.05 11.47 11.82
N GLN A 215 -11.02 10.92 11.19
CA GLN A 215 -10.13 11.63 10.27
C GLN A 215 -10.29 11.02 8.88
N THR A 216 -10.22 11.87 7.86
CA THR A 216 -10.25 11.50 6.46
C THR A 216 -8.96 12.03 5.81
N LEU A 217 -8.06 11.14 5.44
CA LEU A 217 -6.89 11.43 4.63
C LEU A 217 -7.31 11.55 3.16
N LEU A 218 -6.89 12.65 2.53
CA LEU A 218 -6.85 12.76 1.08
C LEU A 218 -5.39 12.76 0.65
N ASN A 219 -5.04 11.89 -0.29
CA ASN A 219 -3.66 11.68 -0.71
C ASN A 219 -3.58 11.53 -2.23
N LEU A 220 -2.50 12.03 -2.82
CA LEU A 220 -2.21 11.93 -4.24
C LEU A 220 -0.84 11.31 -4.40
N GLY A 221 -0.76 10.24 -5.19
CA GLY A 221 0.45 9.46 -5.41
C GLY A 221 0.87 9.41 -6.87
N LEU A 222 2.10 8.96 -7.09
CA LEU A 222 2.62 8.59 -8.39
C LEU A 222 3.59 7.42 -8.27
N ASN A 223 3.50 6.51 -9.24
CA ASN A 223 4.46 5.44 -9.47
C ASN A 223 5.10 5.68 -10.84
N TRP A 224 6.40 5.98 -10.87
CA TRP A 224 7.15 6.17 -12.11
C TRP A 224 8.12 5.01 -12.31
N LYS A 225 7.80 4.13 -13.26
CA LYS A 225 8.64 3.01 -13.66
C LYS A 225 9.91 3.53 -14.34
N LEU A 226 11.04 3.42 -13.65
CA LEU A 226 12.35 3.86 -14.15
C LEU A 226 13.03 2.77 -14.98
N THR A 227 12.87 1.52 -14.55
CA THR A 227 13.38 0.31 -15.21
C THR A 227 12.40 -0.85 -14.95
N GLU A 228 12.67 -2.04 -15.49
CA GLU A 228 11.86 -3.23 -15.17
C GLU A 228 11.89 -3.63 -13.68
N SER A 229 12.92 -3.23 -12.94
CA SER A 229 13.13 -3.63 -11.53
C SER A 229 13.18 -2.45 -10.56
N MET A 230 12.85 -1.23 -11.02
CA MET A 230 12.92 -0.03 -10.19
C MET A 230 11.78 0.94 -10.52
N THR A 231 11.05 1.34 -9.49
CA THR A 231 9.96 2.31 -9.56
C THR A 231 10.22 3.44 -8.57
N LEU A 232 10.10 4.69 -9.01
CA LEU A 232 10.07 5.84 -8.13
C LEU A 232 8.65 6.03 -7.61
N LEU A 233 8.52 6.10 -6.30
CA LEU A 233 7.25 6.26 -5.61
C LEU A 233 7.22 7.64 -4.96
N ALA A 234 6.14 8.40 -5.12
CA ALA A 234 5.94 9.63 -4.36
C ALA A 234 4.47 9.86 -4.04
N ALA A 235 4.18 10.43 -2.86
CA ALA A 235 2.84 10.87 -2.51
C ALA A 235 2.84 12.11 -1.62
N ALA A 236 1.74 12.84 -1.66
CA ALA A 236 1.49 13.98 -0.80
C ALA A 236 0.01 14.05 -0.40
N GLY A 237 -0.24 14.13 0.90
CA GLY A 237 -1.59 14.08 1.45
C GLY A 237 -1.75 14.87 2.74
N ARG A 238 -3.00 14.93 3.22
CA ARG A 238 -3.35 15.50 4.53
C ARG A 238 -4.69 14.98 5.02
N GLU A 239 -4.87 15.01 6.34
CA GLU A 239 -6.13 14.70 6.98
C GLU A 239 -7.05 15.92 7.12
N PHE A 240 -8.34 15.60 7.13
CA PHE A 240 -9.46 16.47 7.44
C PHE A 240 -10.34 15.79 8.49
N GLY A 241 -10.94 16.56 9.38
CA GLY A 241 -11.74 15.99 10.47
C GLY A 241 -11.69 16.85 11.72
N LYS A 242 -12.18 16.31 12.82
CA LYS A 242 -12.15 16.98 14.12
C LYS A 242 -10.70 17.23 14.52
N GLN A 243 -10.35 18.47 14.86
CA GLN A 243 -9.00 18.79 15.32
C GLN A 243 -8.61 17.90 16.49
N SER A 244 -7.46 17.26 16.34
CA SER A 244 -6.87 16.39 17.35
C SER A 244 -5.36 16.53 17.30
N ASN A 245 -4.71 16.09 18.37
CA ASN A 245 -3.26 16.15 18.49
C ASN A 245 -2.54 15.24 17.48
N SER A 246 -3.21 14.17 17.05
CA SER A 246 -2.73 13.18 16.11
C SER A 246 -3.08 13.50 14.65
N GLN A 247 -3.92 14.51 14.40
CA GLN A 247 -4.33 14.88 13.05
C GLN A 247 -3.12 15.22 12.17
N ILE A 248 -3.04 14.58 11.01
CA ILE A 248 -1.95 14.75 10.04
C ILE A 248 -2.23 15.97 9.15
N TYR A 249 -1.49 17.04 9.37
CA TYR A 249 -1.59 18.26 8.55
C TYR A 249 -0.87 18.18 7.21
N SER A 250 0.15 17.33 7.13
CA SER A 250 0.84 16.99 5.89
C SER A 250 1.51 15.64 6.01
N LEU A 251 1.33 14.81 5.01
CA LEU A 251 1.99 13.53 4.78
C LEU A 251 2.74 13.63 3.45
N PHE A 252 4.01 13.24 3.44
CA PHE A 252 4.80 13.13 2.22
C PHE A 252 5.52 11.79 2.20
N TYR A 253 5.53 11.16 1.03
CA TYR A 253 6.27 9.95 0.75
C TYR A 253 7.19 10.21 -0.45
N LEU A 254 8.44 9.77 -0.36
CA LEU A 254 9.34 9.69 -1.51
C LEU A 254 10.23 8.47 -1.33
N GLY A 255 10.19 7.53 -2.27
CA GLY A 255 10.94 6.30 -2.18
C GLY A 255 11.27 5.66 -3.51
N ILE A 256 12.07 4.62 -3.44
CA ILE A 256 12.36 3.72 -4.57
C ILE A 256 11.91 2.33 -4.18
N GLN A 257 11.11 1.70 -5.04
CA GLN A 257 10.80 0.29 -5.00
C GLN A 257 11.79 -0.48 -5.87
N ILE A 258 12.25 -1.62 -5.38
CA ILE A 258 13.12 -2.55 -6.10
C ILE A 258 12.47 -3.93 -6.07
N THR A 259 12.18 -4.49 -7.24
CA THR A 259 11.61 -5.82 -7.40
C THR A 259 12.65 -6.81 -7.95
N ARG A 260 12.65 -8.05 -7.46
CA ARG A 260 13.58 -9.11 -7.88
C ARG A 260 13.01 -10.51 -7.81
#